data_AF-A0A853JC74-F1
#
_entry.id   AF-A0A853JC74-F1
#
_cell.length_a   1.000
_cell.length_b   1.000
_cell.length_c   1.000
_cell.angle_alpha   90.00
_cell.angle_beta   90.00
_cell.angle_gamma   90.00
#
_symmetry.space_group_name_H-M   'P 1'
#
loop_
_entity.id
_entity.type
_entity.pdbx_description
1 polymer ?
#
loop_
_entity_poly.entity_id
_entity_poly.type
_entity_poly.pdbx_seq_one_letter_code
_entity_poly.pdbx_strand_id
1 'polypeptide(L)'
;MDFWTKVALGPARKKQCRSCGRLVSVPWLQSSLHLLATGFIALAICLVAIAVVDSSGWLSLALPLGGLVGGIAIELWLYYRFVPLVARV
;
A
#
# COMPACT_ATOMS: atom_id res chain seq x y z
N MET A 1 4.56 18.28 0.04
CA MET A 1 4.46 17.43 1.23
C MET A 1 5.08 16.10 0.87
N ASP A 2 6.12 15.68 1.59
CA ASP A 2 6.90 14.51 1.20
C ASP A 2 6.12 13.20 1.38
N PHE A 3 6.45 12.19 0.56
CA PHE A 3 5.87 10.84 0.62
C PHE A 3 5.87 10.29 2.05
N TRP A 4 7.03 10.32 2.72
CA TRP A 4 7.19 9.84 4.09
C TRP A 4 6.35 10.62 5.10
N THR A 5 6.10 11.91 4.85
CA THR A 5 5.20 12.71 5.69
C THR A 5 3.74 12.25 5.54
N LYS A 6 3.33 11.84 4.33
CA LYS A 6 1.98 11.32 4.05
C LYS A 6 1.77 9.94 4.65
N VAL A 7 2.77 9.08 4.57
CA VAL A 7 2.73 7.74 5.18
C VAL A 7 2.77 7.83 6.71
N ALA A 8 3.57 8.73 7.29
CA ALA A 8 3.64 8.95 8.73
C ALA A 8 2.36 9.57 9.33
N LEU A 9 1.47 10.12 8.50
CA LEU A 9 0.13 10.56 8.89
C LEU A 9 -0.79 9.35 9.07
N GLY A 10 -0.56 8.60 10.15
CA GLY A 10 -1.35 7.42 10.53
C GLY A 10 -2.84 7.71 10.79
N PRO A 11 -3.63 6.69 11.17
CA PRO A 11 -5.10 6.74 11.24
C PRO A 11 -5.68 7.79 12.19
N ALA A 12 -4.94 8.13 13.25
CA ALA A 12 -5.35 9.13 14.24
C ALA A 12 -4.57 10.45 14.13
N ARG A 13 -3.61 10.56 13.21
CA ARG A 13 -2.75 11.74 13.10
C ARG A 13 -3.38 12.75 12.15
N LYS A 14 -3.46 13.99 12.61
CA LYS A 14 -3.88 15.14 11.82
C LYS A 14 -2.68 16.08 11.70
N LYS A 15 -2.48 16.68 10.53
CA LYS A 15 -1.47 17.73 10.34
C LYS A 15 -2.18 19.02 10.03
N GLN A 16 -1.70 20.13 10.59
CA GLN A 16 -2.24 21.43 10.22
C GLN A 16 -1.63 21.87 8.88
N CYS A 17 -2.51 22.26 7.96
CA CYS A 17 -2.15 22.86 6.68
C CYS A 17 -1.50 24.23 6.92
N ARG A 18 -0.22 24.42 6.56
CA ARG A 18 0.45 25.73 6.71
C ARG A 18 -0.19 26.84 5.87
N SER A 19 -0.76 26.50 4.71
CA SER A 19 -1.37 27.49 3.82
C SER A 19 -2.78 27.90 4.22
N CYS A 20 -3.51 27.05 4.93
CA CYS A 20 -4.95 27.19 5.12
C CYS A 20 -5.41 27.03 6.57
N GLY A 21 -4.50 26.72 7.51
CA GLY A 21 -4.78 26.55 8.94
C GLY A 21 -5.65 25.34 9.30
N ARG A 22 -6.29 24.68 8.33
CA ARG A 22 -7.18 23.53 8.55
C ARG A 22 -6.41 22.25 8.88
N LEU A 23 -7.03 21.37 9.65
CA LEU A 23 -6.51 20.04 9.94
C LEU A 23 -6.75 19.13 8.73
N VAL A 24 -5.68 18.55 8.18
CA VAL A 24 -5.73 17.53 7.14
C VAL A 24 -5.45 16.16 7.74
N SER A 25 -6.24 15.18 7.32
CA SER A 25 -6.10 13.78 7.68
C SER A 25 -6.17 12.90 6.43
N VAL A 26 -5.52 11.75 6.47
CA VAL A 26 -5.60 10.75 5.42
C VAL A 26 -6.68 9.73 5.81
N PRO A 27 -7.58 9.29 4.90
CA PRO A 27 -8.54 8.23 5.15
C PRO A 27 -7.84 6.87 5.21
N TRP A 28 -7.15 6.63 6.33
CA TRP A 28 -6.31 5.46 6.55
C TRP A 28 -7.09 4.17 6.54
N LEU A 29 -8.25 4.10 7.21
CA LEU A 29 -9.02 2.86 7.32
C LEU A 29 -9.38 2.29 5.94
N GLN A 30 -9.86 3.15 5.05
CA GLN A 30 -10.25 2.75 3.70
C GLN A 30 -9.05 2.34 2.85
N SER A 31 -7.92 3.03 3.02
CA SER A 31 -6.66 2.72 2.32
C SER A 31 -6.01 1.43 2.85
N SER A 32 -6.05 1.20 4.16
CA SER A 32 -5.51 0.01 4.83
C SER A 32 -6.33 -1.23 4.49
N LEU A 33 -7.66 -1.11 4.38
CA LEU A 33 -8.51 -2.22 3.95
C LEU A 33 -8.22 -2.62 2.49
N HIS A 34 -7.97 -1.64 1.61
CA HIS A 34 -7.56 -1.94 0.23
C HIS A 34 -6.20 -2.62 0.20
N LEU A 35 -5.19 -2.08 0.90
CA LEU A 35 -3.84 -2.66 1.03
C LEU A 35 -3.87 -4.09 1.59
N LEU A 36 -4.70 -4.33 2.61
CA LEU A 36 -4.86 -5.69 3.17
C LEU A 36 -5.50 -6.63 2.15
N ALA A 37 -6.59 -6.21 1.51
CA ALA A 37 -7.27 -7.04 0.51
C ALA A 37 -6.35 -7.39 -0.66
N THR A 38 -5.64 -6.42 -1.21
CA THR A 38 -4.71 -6.64 -2.32
C THR A 38 -3.48 -7.45 -1.89
N GLY A 39 -2.97 -7.24 -0.67
CA GLY A 39 -1.92 -8.07 -0.09
C GLY A 39 -2.31 -9.54 0.07
N PHE A 40 -3.54 -9.82 0.54
CA PHE A 40 -4.06 -11.19 0.62
C PHE A 40 -4.27 -11.83 -0.75
N ILE A 41 -4.74 -11.06 -1.74
CA ILE A 41 -4.88 -11.52 -3.12
C ILE A 41 -3.51 -11.85 -3.71
N ALA A 42 -2.50 -11.00 -3.52
CA ALA A 42 -1.14 -11.23 -4.00
C ALA A 42 -0.52 -12.48 -3.36
N LEU A 43 -0.74 -12.69 -2.06
CA LEU A 43 -0.31 -13.89 -1.34
C LEU A 43 -0.98 -15.15 -1.90
N ALA A 44 -2.30 -15.11 -2.15
CA ALA A 44 -3.03 -16.22 -2.73
C ALA A 44 -2.53 -16.57 -4.14
N ILE A 45 -2.29 -15.56 -4.98
CA ILE A 45 -1.71 -15.74 -6.33
C ILE A 45 -0.32 -16.37 -6.24
N CYS A 46 0.52 -15.92 -5.31
CA CYS A 46 1.85 -16.51 -5.09
C CYS A 46 1.75 -17.98 -4.69
N LEU A 47 0.89 -18.32 -3.74
CA LEU A 47 0.71 -19.70 -3.27
C LEU A 47 0.20 -20.61 -4.39
N VAL A 48 -0.74 -20.14 -5.21
CA VAL A 48 -1.24 -20.87 -6.39
C VAL A 48 -0.13 -21.03 -7.43
N ALA A 49 0.65 -19.98 -7.71
CA ALA A 49 1.76 -20.04 -8.65
C ALA A 49 2.83 -21.04 -8.20
N ILE A 50 3.14 -21.11 -6.90
CA ILE A 50 4.07 -22.09 -6.33
C ILE A 50 3.51 -23.52 -6.46
N ALA A 51 2.20 -23.71 -6.27
CA ALA A 51 1.56 -25.02 -6.39
C ALA A 51 1.47 -25.52 -7.85
N VAL A 52 1.42 -24.62 -8.83
CA VAL A 52 1.30 -24.94 -10.26
C VAL A 52 2.67 -25.06 -10.95
N VAL A 53 3.70 -24.34 -10.46
CA VAL A 53 5.05 -24.42 -11.01
C VAL A 53 5.75 -25.69 -10.51
N ASP A 54 5.92 -26.64 -11.42
CA ASP A 54 6.67 -27.86 -11.17
C ASP A 54 8.16 -27.54 -10.94
N SER A 55 8.57 -27.63 -9.66
CA SER A 55 9.88 -27.99 -9.12
C SER A 55 11.20 -27.49 -9.76
N SER A 56 11.24 -26.32 -10.42
CA SER A 56 12.51 -25.64 -10.74
C SER A 56 12.91 -24.65 -9.63
N GLY A 57 13.68 -25.15 -8.67
CA GLY A 57 13.91 -24.58 -7.32
C GLY A 57 14.40 -23.12 -7.15
N TRP A 58 14.63 -22.36 -8.23
CA TRP A 58 14.96 -20.92 -8.16
C TRP A 58 13.83 -20.00 -8.66
N LEU A 59 13.10 -20.42 -9.70
CA LEU A 59 11.97 -19.64 -10.24
C LEU A 59 10.76 -19.67 -9.30
N SER A 60 10.57 -20.78 -8.58
CA SER A 60 9.49 -20.94 -7.59
C SER A 60 9.62 -19.99 -6.39
N LEU A 61 10.81 -19.42 -6.13
CA LEU A 61 11.04 -18.44 -5.05
C LEU A 61 11.15 -17.01 -5.58
N ALA A 62 11.76 -16.82 -6.76
CA ALA A 62 11.94 -15.50 -7.35
C ALA A 62 10.62 -14.86 -7.83
N LEU A 63 9.69 -15.64 -8.40
CA LEU A 63 8.37 -15.15 -8.81
C LEU A 63 7.55 -14.58 -7.65
N PRO A 64 7.35 -15.30 -6.54
CA PRO A 64 6.54 -14.79 -5.44
C PRO A 64 7.20 -13.61 -4.73
N LEU A 65 8.52 -13.62 -4.56
CA LEU A 65 9.26 -12.48 -3.98
C LEU A 65 9.19 -11.24 -4.89
N GLY A 66 9.43 -11.40 -6.19
CA GLY A 66 9.34 -10.31 -7.16
C GLY A 66 7.92 -9.75 -7.28
N GLY A 67 6.91 -10.62 -7.29
CA GLY A 67 5.50 -10.26 -7.30
C GLY A 67 5.08 -9.51 -6.03
N LEU A 68 5.54 -9.94 -4.86
CA LEU A 68 5.26 -9.26 -3.60
C LEU A 68 5.90 -7.86 -3.55
N VAL A 69 7.18 -7.75 -3.88
CA VAL A 69 7.90 -6.46 -3.86
C VAL A 69 7.33 -5.50 -4.92
N GLY A 70 7.07 -6.00 -6.13
CA GLY A 70 6.44 -5.22 -7.21
C GLY A 70 5.02 -4.76 -6.85
N GLY A 71 4.22 -5.64 -6.27
CA GLY A 71 2.86 -5.33 -5.81
C GLY A 71 2.86 -4.24 -4.73
N ILE A 72 3.71 -4.38 -3.72
CA ILE A 72 3.86 -3.38 -2.65
C ILE A 72 4.31 -2.03 -3.22
N ALA A 73 5.26 -2.03 -4.17
CA ALA A 73 5.73 -0.78 -4.79
C ALA A 73 4.62 -0.06 -5.58
N ILE A 74 3.83 -0.81 -6.35
CA ILE A 74 2.69 -0.27 -7.11
C ILE A 74 1.62 0.26 -6.16
N GLU A 75 1.30 -0.47 -5.09
CA GLU A 75 0.35 -0.03 -4.07
C GLU A 75 0.80 1.24 -3.35
N LEU A 76 2.07 1.33 -2.94
CA LEU A 76 2.62 2.54 -2.33
C LEU A 76 2.54 3.73 -3.29
N TRP A 77 2.80 3.50 -4.57
CA TRP A 77 2.69 4.53 -5.59
C TRP A 77 1.25 4.98 -5.80
N LEU A 78 0.30 4.03 -5.89
CA LEU A 78 -1.13 4.30 -5.98
C LEU A 78 -1.62 5.07 -4.73
N TYR A 79 -1.17 4.67 -3.54
CA TYR A 79 -1.48 5.35 -2.29
C TYR A 79 -1.00 6.80 -2.29
N TYR A 80 0.23 7.04 -2.74
CA TYR A 80 0.76 8.39 -2.85
C TYR A 80 -0.02 9.24 -3.85
N ARG A 81 -0.36 8.66 -5.01
CA ARG A 81 -0.99 9.38 -6.12
C ARG A 81 -2.48 9.64 -5.92
N PHE A 82 -3.23 8.64 -5.46
CA PHE A 82 -4.69 8.64 -5.50
C PHE A 82 -5.37 8.90 -4.17
N VAL A 83 -4.72 8.63 -3.02
CA VAL A 83 -5.38 8.86 -1.73
C VAL A 83 -5.40 10.37 -1.44
N PRO A 84 -6.57 11.03 -1.42
CA PRO A 84 -6.64 12.47 -1.20
C PRO A 84 -6.40 12.80 0.28
N LEU A 85 -5.81 13.95 0.53
CA LEU A 85 -5.78 14.55 1.86
C LEU A 85 -7.13 15.19 2.12
N VAL A 86 -7.85 14.70 3.13
CA VAL A 86 -9.17 15.21 3.48
C VAL A 86 -9.01 16.28 4.55
N ALA A 87 -9.44 17.51 4.25
CA ALA A 87 -9.54 18.57 5.24
C ALA A 87 -10.72 18.25 6.17
N ARG A 88 -10.45 18.17 7.47
CA ARG A 88 -11.49 18.13 8.50
C ARG A 88 -11.63 19.54 9.09
N VAL A 89 -12.87 20.00 9.16
CA VAL A 89 -13.26 21.25 9.82
C VAL A 89 -13.17 21.05 11.32
#